data_AF-A0A0A0J5H4-F1
#
_entry.id   AF-A0A0A0J5H4-F1
#
_cell.length_a   1.000
_cell.length_b   1.000
_cell.length_c   1.000
_cell.angle_alpha   90.00
_cell.angle_beta   90.00
_cell.angle_gamma   90.00
#
_symmetry.space_group_name_H-M   'P 1'
#
loop_
_entity.id
_entity.type
_entity.pdbx_description
1 polymer ?
#
loop_
_entity_poly.entity_id
_entity_poly.type
_entity_poly.pdbx_seq_one_letter_code
_entity_poly.pdbx_strand_id
1 'polypeptide(L)'
;MELLLRLRDELGFALILVSHDLALVADVSDRVVVMYGGQIVETGVTADVIEAPTHHYARGLLGSVLSLETGAERLTQIRGVVPSPADFPSGCRFADRCPMATQVCRDTAPELVGPDNHTFACHHPAVEPTLEEAVR
;
A
#
# COMPACT_ATOMS: atom_id res chain seq x y z
N MET A 1 0.35 -16.48 -15.36
CA MET A 1 0.08 -15.13 -15.92
C MET A 1 0.45 -15.01 -17.40
N GLU A 2 1.45 -15.76 -17.88
CA GLU A 2 1.95 -15.74 -19.26
C GLU A 2 0.86 -15.73 -20.35
N LEU A 3 -0.15 -16.59 -20.25
CA LEU A 3 -1.25 -16.63 -21.23
C LEU A 3 -2.02 -15.30 -21.30
N LEU A 4 -2.37 -14.72 -20.15
CA LEU A 4 -3.15 -13.48 -20.10
C LEU A 4 -2.33 -12.29 -20.60
N LEU A 5 -1.04 -12.23 -20.25
CA LEU A 5 -0.12 -11.18 -20.72
C LEU A 5 0.08 -11.27 -22.23
N ARG A 6 0.29 -12.49 -22.76
CA ARG A 6 0.38 -12.70 -24.21
C ARG A 6 -0.91 -12.30 -24.92
N LEU A 7 -2.08 -12.67 -24.40
CA LEU A 7 -3.36 -12.28 -25.00
C LEU A 7 -3.60 -10.77 -24.91
N ARG A 8 -3.20 -10.12 -23.81
CA ARG A 8 -3.22 -8.66 -23.67
C ARG A 8 -2.41 -8.01 -24.80
N ASP A 9 -1.21 -8.52 -25.05
CA ASP A 9 -0.31 -7.98 -26.08
C ASP A 9 -0.81 -8.27 -27.50
N GLU A 10 -1.40 -9.46 -27.72
CA GLU A 10 -1.96 -9.87 -29.02
C GLU A 10 -3.27 -9.14 -29.35
N LEU A 11 -4.12 -8.84 -28.36
CA LEU A 11 -5.49 -8.35 -28.56
C LEU A 11 -5.71 -6.89 -28.13
N GLY A 12 -4.76 -6.28 -27.41
CA GLY A 12 -4.80 -4.86 -27.04
C GLY A 12 -5.88 -4.46 -26.02
N PHE A 13 -6.19 -5.32 -25.03
CA PHE A 13 -7.15 -5.00 -23.97
C PHE A 13 -6.47 -4.54 -22.66
N ALA A 14 -7.23 -3.87 -21.79
CA ALA A 14 -6.79 -3.52 -20.45
C ALA A 14 -7.02 -4.69 -19.48
N LEU A 15 -6.01 -5.03 -18.67
CA LEU A 15 -6.08 -6.10 -17.67
C LEU A 15 -6.13 -5.50 -16.26
N ILE A 16 -7.19 -5.80 -15.50
CA ILE A 16 -7.27 -5.51 -14.07
C ILE A 16 -7.06 -6.82 -13.31
N LEU A 17 -5.96 -6.90 -12.55
CA LEU A 17 -5.63 -8.04 -11.71
C LEU A 17 -5.92 -7.73 -10.25
N VAL A 18 -6.61 -8.64 -9.56
CA VAL A 18 -6.81 -8.58 -8.10
C VAL A 18 -6.00 -9.71 -7.47
N SER A 19 -5.01 -9.38 -6.66
CA SER A 19 -4.11 -10.32 -6.00
C SER A 19 -3.74 -9.85 -4.60
N HIS A 20 -3.37 -10.80 -3.74
CA HIS A 20 -2.75 -10.56 -2.44
C HIS A 20 -1.22 -10.78 -2.48
N ASP A 21 -0.71 -11.33 -3.58
CA ASP A 21 0.71 -11.57 -3.81
C ASP A 21 1.33 -10.33 -4.47
N LEU A 22 2.12 -9.60 -3.69
CA LEU A 22 2.79 -8.40 -4.15
C LEU A 22 3.94 -8.69 -5.13
N ALA A 23 4.59 -9.86 -5.06
CA ALA A 23 5.65 -10.22 -5.99
C ALA A 23 5.07 -10.42 -7.40
N LEU A 24 3.90 -11.06 -7.49
CA LEU A 24 3.18 -11.17 -8.74
C LEU A 24 2.75 -9.79 -9.27
N VAL A 25 2.19 -8.93 -8.40
CA VAL A 25 1.75 -7.59 -8.81
C VAL A 25 2.92 -6.75 -9.33
N ALA A 26 4.06 -6.81 -8.65
CA ALA A 26 5.30 -6.11 -9.03
C ALA A 26 5.81 -6.56 -10.41
N ASP A 27 5.65 -7.84 -10.75
CA ASP A 27 6.13 -8.41 -12.03
C ASP A 27 5.24 -8.04 -13.23
N VAL A 28 3.92 -7.96 -13.04
CA VAL A 28 2.97 -7.97 -14.18
C VAL A 28 2.15 -6.69 -14.37
N SER A 29 2.19 -5.75 -13.43
CA SER A 29 1.27 -4.60 -13.42
C SER A 29 2.00 -3.29 -13.66
N ASP A 30 1.46 -2.42 -14.52
CA ASP A 30 2.00 -1.06 -14.74
C ASP A 30 1.67 -0.10 -13.59
N ARG A 31 0.48 -0.29 -12.99
CA ARG A 31 -0.04 0.48 -11.86
C ARG A 31 -0.62 -0.45 -10.81
N VAL A 32 -0.53 -0.03 -9.55
CA VAL A 32 -1.09 -0.76 -8.41
C VAL A 32 -2.10 0.10 -7.63
N VAL A 33 -3.12 -0.55 -7.09
CA VAL A 33 -4.06 0.03 -6.14
C VAL A 33 -4.03 -0.85 -4.89
N VAL A 34 -3.53 -0.30 -3.79
CA VAL A 34 -3.55 -0.96 -2.48
C VAL A 34 -4.83 -0.55 -1.77
N MET A 35 -5.60 -1.56 -1.35
CA MET A 35 -6.85 -1.35 -0.64
C MET A 35 -6.80 -1.96 0.76
N TYR A 36 -7.43 -1.28 1.72
CA TYR A 36 -7.66 -1.82 3.05
C TYR A 36 -9.11 -1.57 3.48
N GLY A 37 -9.78 -2.64 3.92
CA GLY A 37 -11.16 -2.56 4.39
C GLY A 37 -12.08 -1.86 3.38
N GLY A 38 -11.93 -2.08 2.08
CA GLY A 38 -12.77 -1.45 1.04
C GLY A 38 -12.49 0.03 0.76
N GLN A 39 -11.35 0.57 1.17
CA GLN A 39 -10.88 1.92 0.82
C GLN A 39 -9.55 1.83 0.08
N ILE A 40 -9.34 2.69 -0.92
CA ILE A 40 -8.02 2.88 -1.53
C ILE A 40 -7.15 3.60 -0.50
N VAL A 41 -6.06 2.97 -0.11
CA VAL A 41 -5.10 3.56 0.84
C VAL A 41 -3.86 4.10 0.16
N GLU A 42 -3.53 3.56 -1.02
CA GLU A 42 -2.39 3.96 -1.81
C GLU A 42 -2.54 3.49 -3.26
N THR A 43 -2.13 4.31 -4.23
CA THR A 43 -2.11 3.93 -5.65
C THR A 43 -1.05 4.72 -6.40
N GLY A 44 -0.43 4.09 -7.40
CA GLY A 44 0.58 4.73 -8.22
C GLY A 44 1.13 3.82 -9.29
N VAL A 45 2.21 4.27 -9.92
CA VAL A 45 3.09 3.40 -10.71
C VAL A 45 3.59 2.28 -9.81
N THR A 46 3.59 1.04 -10.32
CA THR A 46 3.93 -0.12 -9.50
C THR A 46 5.31 -0.01 -8.86
N ALA A 47 6.33 0.42 -9.62
CA ALA A 47 7.68 0.61 -9.09
C ALA A 47 7.71 1.58 -7.89
N ASP A 48 7.13 2.77 -8.04
CA ASP A 48 7.10 3.80 -6.98
C ASP A 48 6.44 3.29 -5.68
N VAL A 49 5.31 2.58 -5.80
CA VAL A 49 4.57 2.05 -4.64
C VAL A 49 5.30 0.87 -3.98
N ILE A 50 6.00 0.05 -4.76
CA ILE A 50 6.74 -1.12 -4.24
C ILE A 50 8.06 -0.68 -3.58
N GLU A 51 8.78 0.28 -4.17
CA GLU A 51 10.06 0.77 -3.64
C GLU A 51 9.88 1.71 -2.46
N ALA A 52 8.89 2.61 -2.52
CA ALA A 52 8.68 3.66 -1.52
C ALA A 52 7.20 3.73 -1.06
N PRO A 53 6.65 2.65 -0.47
CA PRO A 53 5.29 2.64 0.05
C PRO A 53 5.10 3.70 1.15
N THR A 54 4.16 4.61 0.93
CA THR A 54 3.89 5.73 1.83
C THR A 54 2.88 5.36 2.92
N HIS A 55 1.90 4.51 2.64
CA HIS A 55 0.93 4.10 3.65
C HIS A 55 1.48 2.95 4.50
N HIS A 56 1.38 3.06 5.83
CA HIS A 56 1.91 2.04 6.76
C HIS A 56 1.38 0.61 6.52
N TYR A 57 0.15 0.48 5.99
CA TYR A 57 -0.37 -0.82 5.55
C TYR A 57 0.39 -1.39 4.34
N ALA A 58 0.61 -0.59 3.28
CA ALA A 58 1.36 -1.04 2.10
C ALA A 58 2.80 -1.41 2.49
N ARG A 59 3.42 -0.61 3.34
CA ARG A 59 4.75 -0.88 3.90
C ARG A 59 4.78 -2.18 4.70
N GLY A 60 3.74 -2.44 5.49
CA GLY A 60 3.58 -3.69 6.23
C GLY A 60 3.39 -4.91 5.32
N LEU A 61 2.65 -4.77 4.20
CA LEU A 61 2.50 -5.85 3.21
C LEU A 61 3.84 -6.20 2.57
N LEU A 62 4.63 -5.19 2.17
CA LEU A 62 5.95 -5.40 1.58
C LEU A 62 6.93 -6.01 2.59
N GLY A 63 6.94 -5.53 3.83
CA GLY A 63 7.73 -6.14 4.90
C GLY A 63 7.28 -7.55 5.31
N SER A 64 6.12 -8.02 4.85
CA SER A 64 5.64 -9.40 5.02
C SER A 64 6.12 -10.35 3.91
N VAL A 65 6.73 -9.81 2.85
CA VAL A 65 7.36 -10.58 1.78
C VAL A 65 8.85 -10.69 2.08
N LEU A 66 9.38 -11.92 2.18
CA LEU A 66 10.82 -12.15 2.29
C LEU A 66 11.50 -11.69 1.00
N SER A 67 12.23 -10.58 1.03
CA SER A 67 13.25 -10.32 0.02
C SER A 67 14.58 -10.86 0.53
N LEU A 68 15.23 -11.72 -0.25
CA LEU A 68 16.60 -12.17 0.03
C LEU A 68 17.60 -11.00 -0.02
N GLU A 69 17.25 -9.93 -0.74
CA GLU A 69 18.11 -8.76 -0.96
C GLU A 69 18.09 -7.78 0.21
N THR A 70 17.01 -7.74 0.99
CA THR A 70 16.90 -6.81 2.14
C THR A 70 17.62 -7.29 3.40
N GLY A 71 18.16 -8.52 3.41
CA GLY A 71 18.87 -9.08 4.55
C GLY A 71 18.04 -9.16 5.84
N ALA A 72 16.71 -9.04 5.73
CA ALA A 72 15.82 -8.97 6.88
C ALA A 72 15.75 -10.34 7.57
N GLU A 73 16.25 -10.43 8.80
CA GLU A 73 16.22 -11.67 9.58
C GLU A 73 14.79 -12.07 10.03
N ARG A 74 13.83 -11.14 9.97
CA ARG A 74 12.45 -11.36 10.42
C ARG A 74 11.42 -10.63 9.54
N LEU A 75 10.34 -11.33 9.26
CA LEU A 75 9.15 -10.79 8.60
C LEU A 75 8.46 -9.74 9.49
N THR A 76 8.07 -8.63 8.88
CA THR A 76 7.21 -7.63 9.54
C THR A 76 5.78 -8.12 9.53
N GLN A 77 5.25 -8.50 10.69
CA GLN A 77 3.86 -8.90 10.83
C GLN A 77 2.97 -7.69 11.15
N ILE A 78 1.94 -7.47 10.33
CA ILE A 78 0.88 -6.51 10.64
C ILE A 78 0.01 -7.08 11.77
N ARG A 79 0.17 -6.54 12.98
CA ARG A 79 -0.51 -7.02 14.19
C ARG A 79 -2.03 -6.84 14.12
N GLY A 80 -2.73 -7.61 14.95
CA GLY A 80 -4.19 -7.54 15.10
C GLY A 80 -4.96 -8.24 13.98
N VAL A 81 -6.28 -8.17 14.07
CA VAL A 81 -7.22 -8.75 13.10
C VAL A 81 -7.94 -7.64 12.34
N VAL A 82 -8.36 -7.91 11.11
CA VAL A 82 -9.22 -6.98 10.36
C VAL A 82 -10.59 -6.93 11.06
N PRO A 83 -11.11 -5.74 11.41
CA PRO A 83 -12.45 -5.63 11.99
C PRO A 83 -13.53 -6.09 10.99
N SER A 84 -14.71 -6.44 11.50
CA SER A 84 -15.88 -6.67 10.65
C SER A 84 -16.23 -5.38 9.88
N PRO A 85 -16.73 -5.46 8.64
CA PRO A 85 -17.20 -4.28 7.92
C PRO A 85 -18.26 -3.45 8.67
N ALA A 86 -19.06 -4.09 9.53
CA ALA A 86 -20.04 -3.42 10.38
C ALA A 86 -19.40 -2.54 11.48
N ASP A 87 -18.14 -2.84 11.84
CA ASP A 87 -17.39 -2.21 12.93
C ASP A 87 -16.26 -1.30 12.40
N PHE A 88 -16.29 -0.94 11.11
CA PHE A 88 -15.27 -0.06 10.55
C PHE A 88 -15.32 1.33 11.21
N PRO A 89 -14.17 1.89 11.62
CA PRO A 89 -14.14 3.21 12.23
C PRO A 89 -14.52 4.29 11.20
N SER A 90 -14.99 5.43 11.69
CA SER A 90 -15.30 6.61 10.87
C SER A 90 -14.05 7.28 10.30
N GLY A 91 -12.91 7.12 10.97
CA GLY A 91 -11.61 7.58 10.49
C GLY A 91 -10.91 6.62 9.52
N CYS A 92 -9.59 6.56 9.62
CA CYS A 92 -8.77 5.58 8.92
C CYS A 92 -9.09 4.16 9.39
N ARG A 93 -9.55 3.28 8.46
CA ARG A 93 -9.88 1.88 8.78
C ARG A 93 -8.70 1.06 9.30
N PHE A 94 -7.47 1.51 9.03
CA PHE A 94 -6.25 0.85 9.50
C PHE A 94 -5.75 1.36 10.87
N ALA A 95 -6.40 2.36 11.48
CA ALA A 95 -5.91 3.02 12.70
C ALA A 95 -5.63 2.07 13.87
N ASP A 96 -6.42 1.01 14.07
CA ASP A 96 -6.21 0.06 15.18
C ASP A 96 -4.98 -0.83 15.02
N ARG A 97 -4.43 -0.90 13.80
CA ARG A 97 -3.29 -1.76 13.43
C ARG A 97 -2.08 -0.96 12.97
N CYS A 98 -2.25 0.35 12.79
CA CYS A 98 -1.21 1.25 12.32
C CYS A 98 -0.26 1.60 13.48
N PRO A 99 1.07 1.47 13.30
CA PRO A 99 2.04 1.83 14.33
C PRO A 99 2.12 3.34 14.61
N MET A 100 1.62 4.17 13.70
CA MET A 100 1.65 5.64 13.78
C MET A 100 0.24 6.25 14.00
N ALA A 101 -0.72 5.45 14.47
CA ALA A 101 -2.08 5.95 14.67
C ALA A 101 -2.14 6.99 15.79
N THR A 102 -2.83 8.10 15.51
CA THR A 102 -3.15 9.16 16.46
C THR A 102 -4.65 9.37 16.53
N GLN A 103 -5.12 10.30 17.36
CA GLN A 103 -6.54 10.58 17.52
C GLN A 103 -7.19 11.06 16.21
N VAL A 104 -6.50 11.89 15.42
CA VAL A 104 -7.02 12.34 14.10
C VAL A 104 -7.28 11.15 13.16
N CYS A 105 -6.48 10.08 13.24
CA CYS A 105 -6.70 8.87 12.45
C CYS A 105 -7.96 8.12 12.84
N ARG A 106 -8.42 8.24 14.08
CA ARG A 106 -9.63 7.57 14.58
C ARG A 106 -10.88 8.37 14.22
N ASP A 107 -10.76 9.69 14.23
CA ASP A 107 -11.89 10.60 14.11
C ASP A 107 -12.14 11.05 12.67
N THR A 108 -11.11 11.12 11.82
CA THR A 108 -11.19 11.68 10.47
C THR A 108 -10.55 10.77 9.43
N ALA A 109 -11.29 10.42 8.39
CA ALA A 109 -10.74 9.66 7.27
C ALA A 109 -9.74 10.53 6.49
N PRO A 110 -8.53 10.04 6.20
CA PRO A 110 -7.58 10.78 5.38
C PRO A 110 -8.07 10.86 3.93
N GLU A 111 -7.86 12.00 3.29
CA GLU A 111 -8.08 12.16 1.85
C GLU A 111 -6.94 11.51 1.06
N LEU A 112 -7.22 11.10 -0.17
CA LEU A 112 -6.22 10.61 -1.10
C LEU A 112 -5.45 11.82 -1.67
N VAL A 113 -4.17 11.95 -1.30
CA VAL A 113 -3.31 13.08 -1.65
C VAL A 113 -2.01 12.60 -2.29
N GLY A 114 -1.32 13.49 -3.00
CA GLY A 114 -0.06 13.20 -3.69
C GLY A 114 -0.09 13.56 -5.18
N PRO A 115 1.02 13.38 -5.90
CA PRO A 115 1.06 13.56 -7.35
C PRO A 115 0.28 12.48 -8.11
N ASP A 116 -0.09 12.74 -9.37
CA ASP A 116 -0.90 11.83 -10.21
C ASP A 116 -0.30 10.43 -10.40
N ASN A 117 1.02 10.30 -10.26
CA ASN A 117 1.75 9.03 -10.36
C ASN A 117 1.83 8.27 -9.03
N HIS A 118 1.55 8.89 -7.89
CA HIS A 118 1.60 8.25 -6.56
C HIS A 118 0.76 9.03 -5.54
N THR A 119 -0.39 8.47 -5.17
CA THR A 119 -1.28 9.05 -4.16
C THR A 119 -1.51 8.08 -3.00
N PHE A 120 -1.75 8.61 -1.81
CA PHE A 120 -1.95 7.84 -0.58
C PHE A 120 -2.94 8.55 0.35
N ALA A 121 -3.61 7.78 1.20
CA ALA A 121 -4.58 8.28 2.17
C ALA A 121 -4.05 8.06 3.59
N CYS A 122 -3.18 8.97 4.07
CA CYS A 122 -2.56 8.86 5.39
C CYS A 122 -2.35 10.23 6.04
N HIS A 123 -2.71 10.38 7.31
CA HIS A 123 -2.39 11.58 8.10
C HIS A 123 -0.92 11.62 8.55
N HIS A 124 -0.29 10.44 8.66
CA HIS A 124 1.10 10.29 9.11
C HIS A 124 1.84 9.37 8.11
N PRO A 125 2.19 9.89 6.92
CA PRO A 125 2.83 9.10 5.88
C PRO A 125 4.17 8.52 6.35
N ALA A 126 4.47 7.31 5.92
CA ALA A 126 5.68 6.57 6.27
C ALA A 126 6.89 6.97 5.40
N VAL A 127 6.96 8.23 4.96
CA VAL A 127 8.11 8.78 4.24
C VAL A 127 9.28 8.94 5.20
N GLU A 128 10.48 8.56 4.76
CA GLU A 128 11.68 8.99 5.46
C GLU A 128 11.78 10.51 5.35
N PRO A 129 12.05 11.24 6.45
CA PRO A 129 12.18 12.68 6.38
C PRO A 129 13.25 13.00 5.35
N THR A 130 12.94 13.91 4.43
CA THR A 130 13.97 14.41 3.53
C THR A 130 15.06 15.07 4.37
N LEU A 131 16.32 15.02 3.93
CA LEU A 131 17.44 15.63 4.64
C LEU A 131 17.21 17.13 4.95
N GLU A 132 16.33 17.80 4.20
CA GLU A 132 15.93 19.19 4.41
C GLU A 132 14.97 19.39 5.59
N GLU A 133 14.16 18.39 5.92
CA GLU A 133 13.21 18.40 7.06
C GLU A 133 13.88 17.95 8.36
N ALA A 134 14.91 17.11 8.29
CA ALA A 134 15.66 16.63 9.46
C ALA A 134 16.61 17.68 10.08
N VAL A 135 16.82 18.81 9.40
CA VAL A 135 17.76 19.89 9.78
C VAL A 135 17.02 21.14 10.32
N ARG A 136 15.69 21.07 10.46
CA ARG A 136 14.87 22.10 11.13
C ARG A 136 14.44 21.66 12.52
#